data_AF-A0A3L6QZL2-F1
#
_entry.id   AF-A0A3L6QZL2-F1
#
_cell.length_a   1.000
_cell.length_b   1.000
_cell.length_c   1.000
_cell.angle_alpha   90.00
_cell.angle_beta   90.00
_cell.angle_gamma   90.00
#
_symmetry.space_group_name_H-M   'P 1'
#
loop_
_entity.id
_entity.type
_entity.pdbx_description
1 polymer ?
#
loop_
_entity_poly.entity_id
_entity_poly.type
_entity_poly.pdbx_seq_one_letter_code
_entity_poly.pdbx_strand_id
1 'polypeptide(L)'
;MYSSAEALGLPLLPPSLAKNQRFEQGANFAVTGATAPEQHRALYKQVGGVRLPQSNISLSDELGWFDAMKPSLCGSPQDKLTA
;
A
#
# COMPACT_ATOMS: atom_id res chain seq x y z
N MET A 1 -22.03 1.81 -8.72
CA MET A 1 -20.66 2.32 -8.94
C MET A 1 -19.73 1.17 -8.66
N TYR A 2 -18.85 0.83 -9.61
CA TYR A 2 -17.83 -0.22 -9.45
C TYR A 2 -16.51 0.45 -9.08
N SER A 3 -15.66 -0.23 -8.29
CA SER A 3 -14.27 0.21 -8.14
C SER A 3 -13.51 0.08 -9.48
N SER A 4 -12.36 0.75 -9.59
CA SER A 4 -11.52 0.65 -10.80
C SER A 4 -11.11 -0.79 -11.12
N ALA A 5 -10.89 -1.63 -10.10
CA ALA A 5 -10.56 -3.04 -10.30
C ALA A 5 -11.76 -3.82 -10.86
N GLU A 6 -12.94 -3.65 -10.25
CA GLU A 6 -14.18 -4.30 -10.70
C GLU A 6 -14.56 -3.88 -12.13
N ALA A 7 -14.39 -2.60 -12.48
CA ALA A 7 -14.64 -2.10 -13.83
C ALA A 7 -13.73 -2.73 -14.89
N LEU A 8 -12.56 -3.20 -14.50
CA LEU A 8 -11.58 -3.87 -15.36
C LEU A 8 -11.66 -5.41 -15.25
N GLY A 9 -12.59 -5.95 -14.46
CA GLY A 9 -12.70 -7.39 -14.20
C GLY A 9 -11.54 -7.97 -13.38
N LEU A 10 -10.81 -7.13 -12.63
CA LEU A 10 -9.69 -7.55 -11.77
C LEU A 10 -10.18 -7.89 -10.35
N PRO A 11 -9.52 -8.83 -9.64
CA PRO A 11 -9.84 -9.13 -8.26
C PRO A 11 -9.51 -7.96 -7.33
N LEU A 12 -10.29 -7.80 -6.26
CA LEU A 12 -9.99 -6.88 -5.18
C LEU A 12 -8.85 -7.43 -4.33
N LEU A 13 -7.76 -6.66 -4.20
CA LEU A 13 -6.62 -7.06 -3.39
C LEU A 13 -6.89 -6.83 -1.89
N PRO A 14 -6.40 -7.72 -1.01
CA PRO A 14 -6.51 -7.54 0.44
C PRO A 14 -5.69 -6.32 0.90
N PRO A 15 -6.10 -5.62 1.99
CA PRO A 15 -5.29 -4.57 2.59
C PRO A 15 -3.93 -5.11 3.05
N SER A 16 -2.84 -4.41 2.78
CA SER A 16 -1.47 -4.88 3.04
C SER A 16 -1.14 -5.14 4.51
N LEU A 17 -1.86 -4.48 5.43
CA LEU A 17 -1.71 -4.66 6.88
C LEU A 17 -2.70 -5.69 7.47
N ALA A 18 -3.45 -6.40 6.63
CA ALA A 18 -4.35 -7.45 7.08
C ALA A 18 -3.54 -8.61 7.70
N LYS A 19 -3.93 -9.01 8.91
CA LYS A 19 -3.28 -10.12 9.62
C LYS A 19 -3.64 -11.47 9.00
N ASN A 20 -2.70 -12.41 9.03
CA ASN A 20 -2.89 -13.79 8.58
C ASN A 20 -3.34 -13.89 7.10
N GLN A 21 -2.92 -12.96 6.26
CA GLN A 21 -3.20 -12.97 4.83
C GLN A 21 -1.99 -13.45 4.02
N ARG A 22 -2.32 -14.06 2.89
CA ARG A 22 -1.40 -14.54 1.87
C ARG A 22 -1.39 -13.53 0.73
N PHE A 23 -0.27 -12.87 0.50
CA PHE A 23 -0.14 -11.75 -0.44
C PHE A 23 0.47 -12.14 -1.79
N GLU A 24 0.60 -13.43 -2.08
CA GLU A 24 1.14 -13.96 -3.33
C GLU A 24 0.36 -13.51 -4.57
N GLN A 25 -0.93 -13.17 -4.40
CA GLN A 25 -1.80 -12.63 -5.46
C GLN A 25 -1.91 -11.10 -5.43
N GLY A 26 -1.12 -10.42 -4.58
CA GLY A 26 -1.08 -8.98 -4.45
C GLY A 26 -1.70 -8.46 -3.15
N ALA A 27 -1.44 -7.17 -2.87
CA ALA A 27 -1.93 -6.44 -1.70
C ALA A 27 -2.22 -4.98 -2.06
N ASN A 28 -3.17 -4.36 -1.38
CA ASN A 28 -3.48 -2.94 -1.50
C ASN A 28 -2.83 -2.16 -0.35
N PHE A 29 -1.93 -1.23 -0.69
CA PHE A 29 -1.22 -0.38 0.27
C PHE A 29 -1.87 0.99 0.48
N ALA A 30 -2.90 1.32 -0.31
CA ALA A 30 -3.53 2.63 -0.25
C ALA A 30 -4.24 2.85 1.10
N VAL A 31 -3.93 3.97 1.76
CA VAL A 31 -4.62 4.42 2.97
C VAL A 31 -5.38 5.71 2.68
N THR A 32 -6.66 5.73 3.07
CA THR A 32 -7.50 6.92 2.92
C THR A 32 -6.85 8.13 3.60
N GLY A 33 -6.57 9.16 2.81
CA GLY A 33 -5.97 10.39 3.32
C GLY A 33 -4.47 10.33 3.57
N ALA A 34 -3.77 9.32 3.06
CA ALA A 34 -2.31 9.36 3.00
C ALA A 34 -1.85 10.59 2.22
N THR A 35 -0.80 11.25 2.71
CA THR A 35 -0.22 12.40 2.02
C THR A 35 0.78 11.96 0.95
N ALA A 36 1.16 12.89 0.08
CA ALA A 36 2.37 12.75 -0.74
C ALA A 36 3.61 12.41 0.14
N PRO A 37 4.75 12.02 -0.45
CA PRO A 37 5.96 11.67 0.30
C PRO A 37 6.29 12.71 1.36
N GLU A 38 6.81 12.28 2.50
CA GLU A 38 6.98 13.11 3.71
C GLU A 38 7.58 14.50 3.42
N GLN A 39 8.59 14.58 2.54
CA GLN A 39 9.20 15.86 2.09
C GLN A 39 8.21 16.87 1.47
N HIS A 40 7.08 16.43 0.96
CA HIS A 40 6.01 17.24 0.36
C HIS A 40 4.85 17.51 1.32
N ARG A 41 4.85 16.95 2.55
CA ARG A 41 3.81 17.21 3.58
C ARG A 41 3.73 18.69 3.95
N ALA A 42 4.86 19.40 3.93
CA ALA A 42 4.94 20.83 4.23
C ALA A 42 4.25 21.69 3.16
N LEU A 43 4.29 21.28 1.89
CA LEU A 43 3.65 22.00 0.78
C LEU A 43 2.13 22.03 0.95
N TYR A 44 1.53 20.93 1.41
CA TYR A 44 0.09 20.85 1.67
C TYR A 44 -0.37 21.69 2.86
N LYS A 45 0.50 21.96 3.85
CA LYS A 45 0.19 22.88 4.96
C LYS A 45 0.18 24.35 4.54
N GLN A 46 0.86 24.70 3.44
CA GLN A 46 0.98 26.08 2.97
C GLN A 46 -0.15 26.53 2.04
N VAL A 47 -0.89 25.60 1.42
CA VAL A 47 -2.04 25.95 0.57
C VAL A 47 -3.30 25.99 1.43
N GLY A 48 -3.75 27.20 1.72
CA GLY A 48 -4.70 27.54 2.78
C GLY A 48 -5.97 26.68 2.90
N GLY A 49 -6.33 26.39 4.15
CA GLY A 49 -7.69 26.02 4.54
C GLY A 49 -8.12 24.56 4.36
N VAL A 50 -7.32 23.72 3.71
CA VAL A 50 -7.67 22.29 3.57
C VAL A 50 -7.32 21.57 4.86
N ARG A 51 -8.36 21.12 5.57
CA ARG A 51 -8.24 20.25 6.74
C ARG A 51 -7.64 18.92 6.29
N LEU A 52 -6.33 18.78 6.46
CA LEU A 52 -5.61 17.57 6.09
C LEU A 52 -6.28 16.37 6.78
N PRO A 53 -6.37 15.22 6.09
CA PRO A 53 -6.78 13.98 6.74
C PRO A 53 -5.96 13.79 8.02
N GLN A 54 -6.59 13.35 9.11
CA GLN A 54 -5.91 13.11 10.39
C GLN A 54 -4.86 11.99 10.31
N SER A 55 -4.72 11.35 9.15
CA SER A 55 -3.72 10.34 8.90
C SER A 55 -2.32 10.95 8.88
N ASN A 56 -1.48 10.51 9.81
CA ASN A 56 -0.05 10.79 9.77
C ASN A 56 0.68 9.92 8.72
N ILE A 57 -0.03 9.09 7.95
CA ILE A 57 0.55 8.20 6.95
C ILE A 57 0.81 8.99 5.66
N SER A 58 1.94 8.70 5.04
CA SER A 58 2.39 9.23 3.77
C SER A 58 2.63 8.13 2.75
N LEU A 59 2.77 8.48 1.48
CA LEU A 59 3.21 7.57 0.44
C LEU A 59 4.56 6.90 0.77
N SER A 60 5.44 7.59 1.51
CA SER A 60 6.69 6.99 1.97
C SER A 60 6.46 5.83 2.93
N ASP A 61 5.45 5.92 3.81
CA ASP A 61 5.07 4.84 4.72
C ASP A 61 4.45 3.67 3.94
N GLU A 62 3.58 3.95 2.98
CA GLU A 62 2.95 2.94 2.10
C GLU A 62 4.03 2.15 1.32
N LEU A 63 5.05 2.83 0.80
CA LEU A 63 6.22 2.21 0.15
C LEU A 63 7.10 1.44 1.13
N GLY A 64 7.29 1.95 2.36
CA GLY A 64 8.03 1.23 3.40
C GLY A 64 7.38 -0.09 3.78
N TRP A 65 6.05 -0.15 3.85
CA TRP A 65 5.33 -1.41 4.05
C TRP A 65 5.48 -2.37 2.87
N PHE A 66 5.47 -1.85 1.64
CA PHE A 66 5.74 -2.65 0.45
C PHE A 66 7.14 -3.28 0.51
N ASP A 67 8.16 -2.49 0.85
CA ASP A 67 9.53 -2.97 1.01
C ASP A 67 9.64 -4.04 2.10
N ALA A 68 8.98 -3.85 3.24
CA ALA A 68 8.92 -4.82 4.32
C ALA A 68 8.20 -6.12 3.94
N MET A 69 7.26 -6.06 2.99
CA MET A 69 6.53 -7.23 2.49
C MET A 69 7.35 -8.05 1.49
N LYS A 70 8.25 -7.44 0.71
CA LYS A 70 9.02 -8.12 -0.36
C LYS A 70 9.65 -9.46 0.07
N PRO A 71 10.32 -9.58 1.24
CA PRO A 71 10.91 -10.85 1.66
C PRO A 71 9.89 -11.97 1.86
N SER A 72 8.63 -11.66 2.18
CA SER A 72 7.56 -12.65 2.33
C SER A 72 7.00 -13.16 1.00
N LEU A 73 7.20 -12.39 -0.08
CA LEU A 73 6.74 -12.75 -1.44
C LEU A 73 7.78 -13.60 -2.19
N CYS A 74 9.05 -13.43 -1.83
CA CYS A 74 10.13 -14.23 -2.40
C CYS A 74 10.25 -15.55 -1.63
N GLY A 75 10.08 -16.68 -2.33
CA GLY A 75 10.42 -17.99 -1.78
C GLY A 75 11.92 -18.06 -1.44
N SER A 76 12.27 -18.90 -0.46
CA SER A 76 13.68 -19.18 -0.18
C SER A 76 14.34 -19.84 -1.39
N PRO A 77 15.65 -19.68 -1.62
CA PRO A 77 16.36 -20.43 -2.66
C PRO A 77 16.16 -21.95 -2.55
N GLN A 78 15.86 -22.46 -1.35
CA GLN A 78 15.60 -23.87 -1.08
C GLN A 78 14.22 -24.34 -1.58
N ASP A 79 13.21 -23.48 -1.67
CA ASP A 79 11.91 -23.81 -2.29
C ASP A 79 12.02 -24.07 -3.81
N LYS A 80 13.13 -23.63 -4.43
CA LYS A 80 13.40 -23.86 -5.86
C LYS A 80 14.18 -25.16 -6.14
N LEU A 81 14.69 -25.84 -5.11
CA LEU A 81 15.44 -27.11 -5.28
C LEU A 81 14.56 -28.36 -5.14
N THR A 82 13.29 -28.21 -4.77
CA THR A 82 12.34 -29.32 -4.61
C THR A 82 11.20 -29.29 -5.63
N ALA A 83 11.32 -28.49 -6.70
CA ALA A 83 10.38 -28.45 -7.82
C ALA A 83 10.96 -29.15 -9.06
#